data_AF-A0A1V6S6D7-F1
#
_entry.id   AF-A0A1V6S6D7-F1
#
_cell.length_a   1.000
_cell.length_b   1.000
_cell.length_c   1.000
_cell.angle_alpha   90.00
_cell.angle_beta   90.00
_cell.angle_gamma   90.00
#
_symmetry.space_group_name_H-M   'P 1'
#
loop_
_entity.id
_entity.type
_entity.pdbx_description
1 polymer ?
#
loop_
_entity_poly.entity_id
_entity_poly.type
_entity_poly.pdbx_seq_one_letter_code
_entity_poly.pdbx_strand_id
1 'polypeptide(L)'
;MEPTDLLPLLEQLDDNVDDLESVLQPLLAKTLLKSSSKLPVMDKAKLQVLITYTLESLIFSYLRLHGVDAKQHPVFRELTRVKQYFEKIKVLETEPEERSMTLDKAAAGRFIKHGLAGNDKYDLERAEKQAKERARAQFKAAMLARKSIEASKAQSNNDSDSDDSEGGVEVATTAEPQIDTNPPKTEKDSKKKFKGEKKSEHSKAKKERKINKATLKEEKKERRLKKEEARKARKAQ
;
A
#
# COMPACT_ATOMS: atom_id res chain seq x y z
N MET A 1 -13.49 -6.56 -57.09
CA MET A 1 -12.69 -6.00 -55.99
C MET A 1 -11.75 -5.01 -56.66
N GLU A 2 -12.01 -3.71 -56.51
CA GLU A 2 -11.05 -2.67 -56.93
C GLU A 2 -9.70 -2.95 -56.27
N PRO A 3 -8.57 -2.83 -56.98
CA PRO A 3 -7.26 -3.00 -56.36
C PRO A 3 -7.11 -1.93 -55.29
N THR A 4 -6.88 -2.35 -54.05
CA THR A 4 -6.62 -1.42 -52.95
C THR A 4 -5.37 -0.62 -53.31
N ASP A 5 -5.47 0.70 -53.36
CA ASP A 5 -4.30 1.54 -53.56
C ASP A 5 -3.39 1.43 -52.32
N LEU A 6 -2.25 0.79 -52.51
CA LEU A 6 -1.28 0.50 -51.44
C LEU A 6 -0.26 1.62 -51.27
N LEU A 7 -0.14 2.52 -52.25
CA LEU A 7 0.79 3.65 -52.22
C LEU A 7 0.65 4.52 -50.95
N PRO A 8 -0.55 4.93 -50.52
CA PRO A 8 -0.68 5.74 -49.30
C PRO A 8 -0.28 4.98 -48.03
N LEU A 9 -0.50 3.66 -47.97
CA LEU A 9 -0.08 2.84 -46.83
C LEU A 9 1.44 2.67 -46.79
N LEU A 10 2.09 2.65 -47.96
CA LEU A 10 3.53 2.55 -48.07
C LEU A 10 4.21 3.86 -47.66
N GLU A 11 3.71 4.99 -48.15
CA GLU A 11 4.17 6.32 -47.75
C GLU A 11 4.03 6.51 -46.23
N GLN A 12 2.86 6.14 -45.67
CA GLN A 12 2.67 6.17 -44.23
C GLN A 12 3.64 5.25 -43.48
N LEU A 13 3.97 4.06 -44.01
CA LEU A 13 4.95 3.17 -43.39
C LEU A 13 6.36 3.78 -43.39
N ASP A 14 6.74 4.42 -44.49
CA ASP A 14 8.03 5.11 -44.66
C ASP A 14 8.18 6.22 -43.61
N ASP A 15 7.18 7.11 -43.52
CA ASP A 15 7.13 8.18 -42.51
C ASP A 15 7.24 7.64 -41.08
N ASN A 16 6.52 6.55 -40.76
CA ASN A 16 6.58 5.94 -39.44
C ASN A 16 7.96 5.34 -39.11
N VAL A 17 8.68 4.84 -40.11
CA VAL A 17 10.04 4.28 -39.94
C VAL A 17 11.03 5.42 -39.69
N ASP A 18 10.93 6.51 -40.44
CA ASP A 18 11.75 7.71 -40.25
C ASP A 18 11.55 8.34 -38.85
N ASP A 19 10.30 8.49 -38.43
CA ASP A 19 9.94 8.95 -37.08
C ASP A 19 10.53 8.04 -36.00
N LEU A 20 10.43 6.72 -36.20
CA LEU A 20 10.96 5.74 -35.25
C LEU A 20 12.49 5.80 -35.18
N GLU A 21 13.17 5.95 -36.31
CA GLU A 21 14.63 6.09 -36.35
C GLU A 21 15.08 7.35 -35.60
N SER A 22 14.41 8.47 -35.83
CA SER A 22 14.66 9.75 -35.13
C SER A 22 14.51 9.61 -33.62
N VAL A 23 13.46 8.93 -33.14
CA VAL A 23 13.22 8.70 -31.70
C VAL A 23 14.24 7.74 -31.10
N LEU A 24 14.69 6.72 -31.84
CA LEU A 24 15.64 5.73 -31.36
C LEU A 24 17.10 6.20 -31.44
N GLN A 25 17.43 7.16 -32.31
CA GLN A 25 18.79 7.64 -32.54
C GLN A 25 19.54 8.03 -31.25
N PRO A 26 18.95 8.79 -30.29
CA PRO A 26 19.62 9.15 -29.05
C PRO A 26 19.92 7.95 -28.15
N LEU A 27 19.08 6.91 -28.24
CA LEU A 27 19.21 5.64 -27.52
C LEU A 27 20.29 4.76 -28.13
N LEU A 28 20.42 4.76 -29.46
CA LEU A 28 21.43 3.99 -30.20
C LEU A 28 22.82 4.64 -30.15
N ALA A 29 22.90 5.98 -30.05
CA ALA A 29 24.15 6.72 -29.96
C ALA A 29 24.96 6.44 -28.67
N LYS A 30 24.33 5.89 -27.63
CA LYS A 30 24.95 5.58 -26.34
C LYS A 30 24.75 4.12 -25.99
N THR A 31 25.75 3.48 -25.40
CA THR A 31 25.59 2.10 -24.90
C THR A 31 24.49 2.04 -23.84
N LEU A 32 23.54 1.11 -23.97
CA LEU A 32 22.43 0.90 -23.03
C LEU A 32 22.88 0.74 -21.56
N LEU A 33 24.07 0.17 -21.35
CA LEU A 33 24.65 0.04 -20.01
C LEU A 33 24.99 1.41 -19.39
N LYS A 34 25.49 2.35 -20.21
CA LYS A 34 25.85 3.72 -19.78
C LYS A 34 24.62 4.60 -19.56
N SER A 35 23.54 4.39 -20.34
CA SER A 35 22.28 5.11 -20.14
C SER A 35 21.52 4.58 -18.92
N SER A 36 21.57 3.27 -18.67
CA SER A 36 20.85 2.65 -17.54
C SER A 36 21.59 2.68 -16.20
N SER A 37 22.89 2.94 -16.15
CA SER A 37 23.66 2.94 -14.90
C SER A 37 23.35 4.13 -13.98
N LYS A 38 22.86 5.24 -14.54
CA LYS A 38 22.55 6.48 -13.80
C LYS A 38 21.09 6.55 -13.35
N LEU A 39 20.27 5.60 -13.76
CA LEU A 39 18.83 5.60 -13.48
C LEU A 39 18.53 4.88 -12.15
N PRO A 40 17.51 5.32 -11.41
CA PRO A 40 17.00 4.57 -10.28
C PRO A 40 16.47 3.20 -10.74
N VAL A 41 16.41 2.24 -9.82
CA VAL A 41 16.09 0.83 -10.14
C VAL A 41 14.75 0.69 -10.87
N MET A 42 13.75 1.48 -10.49
CA MET A 42 12.43 1.46 -11.14
C MET A 42 12.49 1.91 -12.60
N ASP A 43 13.14 3.05 -12.88
CA ASP A 43 13.23 3.59 -14.23
C ASP A 43 14.15 2.74 -15.12
N LYS A 44 15.17 2.11 -14.53
CA LYS A 44 15.97 1.11 -15.22
C LYS A 44 15.13 -0.09 -15.67
N ALA A 45 14.23 -0.58 -14.84
CA ALA A 45 13.34 -1.68 -15.20
C ALA A 45 12.39 -1.28 -16.34
N LYS A 46 11.76 -0.09 -16.25
CA LYS A 46 10.92 0.46 -17.32
C LYS A 46 11.66 0.58 -18.65
N LEU A 47 12.87 1.15 -18.62
CA LEU A 47 13.68 1.31 -19.81
C LEU A 47 13.98 -0.03 -20.49
N GLN A 48 14.38 -1.05 -19.72
CA GLN A 48 14.67 -2.37 -20.26
C GLN A 48 13.43 -3.06 -20.85
N VAL A 49 12.28 -2.96 -20.18
CA VAL A 49 11.02 -3.52 -20.69
C VAL A 49 10.55 -2.79 -21.95
N LEU A 50 10.68 -1.47 -22.01
CA LEU A 50 10.36 -0.67 -23.20
C LEU A 50 11.27 -1.02 -24.38
N ILE A 51 12.58 -1.17 -24.18
CA ILE A 51 13.50 -1.58 -25.25
C ILE A 51 13.18 -2.99 -25.74
N THR A 52 12.86 -3.90 -24.83
CA THR A 52 12.46 -5.26 -25.21
C THR A 52 11.17 -5.24 -26.03
N TYR A 53 10.20 -4.43 -25.60
CA TYR A 53 8.95 -4.21 -26.33
C TYR A 53 9.18 -3.64 -27.73
N THR A 54 10.05 -2.65 -27.89
CA THR A 54 10.34 -2.05 -29.21
C THR A 54 10.99 -3.07 -30.14
N LEU A 55 11.96 -3.85 -29.66
CA LEU A 55 12.60 -4.91 -30.45
C LEU A 55 11.60 -5.97 -30.91
N GLU A 56 10.79 -6.50 -29.99
CA GLU A 56 9.80 -7.52 -30.33
C GLU A 56 8.72 -6.98 -31.27
N SER A 57 8.30 -5.73 -31.08
CA SER A 57 7.33 -5.06 -31.97
C SER A 57 7.90 -4.85 -33.37
N LEU A 58 9.17 -4.47 -33.49
CA LEU A 58 9.87 -4.36 -34.77
C LEU A 58 9.95 -5.69 -35.49
N ILE A 59 10.33 -6.76 -34.79
CA ILE A 59 10.37 -8.12 -35.36
C ILE A 59 8.96 -8.56 -35.77
N PHE A 60 7.94 -8.26 -34.97
CA PHE A 60 6.55 -8.56 -35.31
C PHE A 60 6.11 -7.85 -36.60
N SER A 61 6.43 -6.56 -36.76
CA SER A 61 6.14 -5.80 -37.97
C SER A 61 6.92 -6.33 -39.18
N TYR A 62 8.20 -6.65 -39.01
CA TYR A 62 9.04 -7.26 -40.05
C TYR A 62 8.45 -8.58 -40.56
N LEU A 63 8.04 -9.48 -39.67
CA LEU A 63 7.42 -10.76 -40.05
C LEU A 63 6.12 -10.56 -40.84
N ARG A 64 5.32 -9.55 -40.48
CA ARG A 64 4.08 -9.23 -41.19
C ARG A 64 4.35 -8.71 -42.60
N LEU A 65 5.40 -7.90 -42.79
CA LEU A 65 5.82 -7.43 -44.12
C LEU A 65 6.30 -8.57 -45.01
N HIS A 66 6.91 -9.60 -44.42
CA HIS A 66 7.31 -10.83 -45.11
C HIS A 66 6.16 -11.84 -45.34
N GLY A 67 4.91 -11.48 -45.01
CA GLY A 67 3.75 -12.34 -45.22
C GLY A 67 3.67 -13.53 -44.26
N VAL A 68 4.47 -13.55 -43.19
CA VAL A 68 4.40 -14.57 -42.14
C VAL A 68 3.28 -14.23 -41.16
N ASP A 69 2.48 -15.22 -40.75
CA ASP A 69 1.50 -15.02 -39.68
C ASP A 69 2.20 -14.84 -38.32
N ALA A 70 2.46 -13.57 -38.00
CA ALA A 70 3.15 -13.17 -36.79
C ALA A 70 2.39 -13.53 -35.49
N LYS A 71 1.08 -13.86 -35.56
CA LYS A 71 0.30 -14.31 -34.38
C LYS A 71 0.60 -15.77 -34.00
N GLN A 72 0.88 -16.61 -34.99
CA GLN A 72 1.30 -18.00 -34.76
C GLN A 72 2.81 -18.10 -34.50
N HIS A 73 3.55 -17.04 -34.82
CA HIS A 73 4.99 -16.99 -34.58
C HIS A 73 5.32 -16.84 -33.07
N PRO A 74 6.42 -17.45 -32.57
CA PRO A 74 6.85 -17.33 -31.17
C PRO A 74 7.02 -15.90 -30.64
N VAL A 75 7.22 -14.92 -31.53
CA VAL A 75 7.29 -13.49 -31.17
C VAL A 75 6.02 -13.01 -30.45
N PHE A 76 4.85 -13.54 -30.80
CA PHE A 76 3.60 -13.19 -30.12
C PHE A 76 3.59 -13.65 -28.65
N ARG A 77 4.26 -14.77 -28.35
CA ARG A 77 4.45 -15.25 -26.98
C ARG A 77 5.37 -14.32 -26.19
N GLU A 78 6.44 -13.84 -26.81
CA GLU A 78 7.35 -12.88 -26.17
C GLU A 78 6.64 -11.53 -25.92
N LEU A 79 5.83 -11.03 -26.86
CA LEU A 79 5.01 -9.83 -26.63
C LEU A 79 4.04 -10.00 -25.44
N THR A 80 3.44 -11.19 -25.31
CA THR A 80 2.59 -11.52 -24.16
C THR A 80 3.39 -11.53 -22.86
N ARG A 81 4.64 -12.01 -22.89
CA ARG A 81 5.55 -11.99 -21.76
C ARG A 81 5.95 -10.56 -21.37
N VAL A 82 6.25 -9.69 -22.33
CA VAL A 82 6.52 -8.27 -22.10
C VAL A 82 5.32 -7.57 -21.45
N LYS A 83 4.10 -7.88 -21.88
CA LYS A 83 2.87 -7.39 -21.24
C LYS A 83 2.78 -7.75 -19.76
N GLN A 84 3.17 -8.97 -19.38
CA GLN A 84 3.23 -9.38 -17.97
C GLN A 84 4.26 -8.57 -17.18
N TYR A 85 5.38 -8.18 -17.78
CA TYR A 85 6.37 -7.33 -17.11
C TYR A 85 5.88 -5.89 -16.94
N PHE A 86 5.14 -5.33 -17.90
CA PHE A 86 4.46 -4.05 -17.71
C PHE A 86 3.48 -4.09 -16.53
N GLU A 87 2.71 -5.18 -16.40
CA GLU A 87 1.79 -5.36 -15.28
C GLU A 87 2.53 -5.46 -13.94
N LYS A 88 3.65 -6.20 -13.88
CA LYS A 88 4.50 -6.27 -12.68
C LYS A 88 5.04 -4.89 -12.27
N ILE A 89 5.54 -4.11 -13.24
CA ILE A 89 6.04 -2.76 -12.96
C ILE A 89 4.89 -1.90 -12.44
N LYS A 90 3.72 -1.93 -13.09
CA LYS A 90 2.55 -1.16 -12.69
C LYS A 90 2.11 -1.48 -11.25
N VAL A 91 2.05 -2.77 -10.89
CA VAL A 91 1.72 -3.21 -9.53
C VAL A 91 2.71 -2.61 -8.52
N LEU A 92 4.01 -2.67 -8.81
CA LEU A 92 5.06 -2.11 -7.95
C LEU A 92 5.03 -0.57 -7.85
N GLU A 93 4.46 0.12 -8.84
CA GLU A 93 4.29 1.59 -8.78
C GLU A 93 3.06 2.01 -8.00
N THR A 94 1.96 1.26 -8.11
CA THR A 94 0.66 1.65 -7.56
C THR A 94 0.42 1.15 -6.14
N GLU A 95 0.96 -0.01 -5.78
CA GLU A 95 0.78 -0.55 -4.44
C GLU A 95 1.91 0.00 -3.55
N PRO A 96 1.61 0.78 -2.48
CA PRO A 96 2.58 0.96 -1.43
C PRO A 96 2.83 -0.45 -0.90
N GLU A 97 4.04 -0.97 -1.12
CA GLU A 97 4.45 -2.30 -0.68
C GLU A 97 4.21 -2.41 0.83
N GLU A 98 3.03 -2.88 1.23
CA GLU A 98 2.74 -3.24 2.60
C GLU A 98 3.61 -4.46 2.86
N ARG A 99 4.80 -4.18 3.41
CA ARG A 99 5.78 -5.20 3.77
C ARG A 99 5.05 -6.27 4.58
N SER A 100 4.80 -7.42 3.96
CA SER A 100 4.04 -8.51 4.59
C SER A 100 4.76 -9.05 5.83
N MET A 101 6.08 -8.84 5.91
CA MET A 101 6.89 -9.02 7.10
C MET A 101 7.05 -7.71 7.87
N THR A 102 5.96 -7.23 8.49
CA THR A 102 6.10 -6.27 9.60
C THR A 102 6.35 -7.03 10.89
N LEU A 103 7.43 -6.69 11.60
CA LEU A 103 7.68 -7.21 12.93
C LEU A 103 6.59 -6.69 13.87
N ASP A 104 5.90 -7.60 14.56
CA ASP A 104 5.05 -7.23 15.68
C ASP A 104 5.95 -6.75 16.83
N LYS A 105 6.12 -5.42 16.90
CA LYS A 105 6.93 -4.75 17.92
C LYS A 105 6.43 -5.06 19.34
N ALA A 106 5.12 -5.28 19.51
CA ALA A 106 4.55 -5.60 20.81
C ALA A 106 4.82 -7.06 21.20
N ALA A 107 4.77 -8.01 20.27
CA ALA A 107 5.20 -9.38 20.51
C ALA A 107 6.71 -9.46 20.79
N ALA A 108 7.55 -8.81 19.97
CA ALA A 108 8.99 -8.73 20.21
C ALA A 108 9.30 -8.10 21.58
N GLY A 109 8.60 -7.03 21.95
CA GLY A 109 8.71 -6.42 23.28
C GLY A 109 8.35 -7.38 24.42
N ARG A 110 7.33 -8.23 24.23
CA ARG A 110 6.97 -9.28 25.21
C ARG A 110 8.04 -10.35 25.34
N PHE A 111 8.60 -10.83 24.22
CA PHE A 111 9.70 -11.80 24.23
C PHE A 111 10.95 -11.25 24.89
N ILE A 112 11.32 -10.00 24.57
CA ILE A 112 12.48 -9.33 25.18
C ILE A 112 12.24 -9.10 26.68
N LYS A 113 11.06 -8.62 27.07
CA LYS A 113 10.72 -8.38 28.49
C LYS A 113 10.74 -9.68 29.30
N HIS A 114 10.24 -10.78 28.75
CA HIS A 114 10.28 -12.08 29.41
C HIS A 114 11.70 -12.68 29.44
N GLY A 115 12.50 -12.51 28.39
CA GLY A 115 13.90 -12.95 28.37
C GLY A 115 14.81 -12.16 29.31
N LEU A 116 14.41 -10.93 29.66
CA LEU A 116 15.07 -10.09 30.66
C LEU A 116 14.43 -10.16 32.05
N ALA A 117 13.34 -10.92 32.22
CA ALA A 117 12.68 -11.10 33.50
C ALA A 117 13.56 -11.96 34.42
N GLY A 118 13.73 -11.51 35.67
CA GLY A 118 14.69 -12.08 36.63
C GLY A 118 15.78 -11.09 37.09
N ASN A 119 15.74 -9.85 36.61
CA ASN A 119 16.64 -8.77 37.00
C ASN A 119 15.87 -7.68 37.79
N ASP A 120 15.20 -8.09 38.86
CA ASP A 120 14.20 -7.30 39.61
C ASP A 120 14.69 -5.91 40.03
N LYS A 121 15.98 -5.78 40.36
CA LYS A 121 16.61 -4.51 40.71
C LYS A 121 16.51 -3.46 39.60
N TYR A 122 16.72 -3.87 38.36
CA TYR A 122 16.71 -2.96 37.20
C TYR A 122 15.30 -2.67 36.70
N ASP A 123 14.37 -3.59 36.92
CA ASP A 123 12.96 -3.37 36.61
C ASP A 123 12.31 -2.37 37.59
N LEU A 124 12.67 -2.44 38.88
CA LEU A 124 12.24 -1.46 39.89
C LEU A 124 12.82 -0.07 39.60
N GLU A 125 14.12 0.04 39.32
CA GLU A 125 14.76 1.33 38.98
C GLU A 125 14.15 1.95 37.71
N ARG A 126 13.85 1.12 36.71
CA ARG A 126 13.18 1.58 35.48
C ARG A 126 11.75 2.03 35.75
N ALA A 127 11.00 1.31 36.59
CA ALA A 127 9.65 1.68 36.98
C ALA A 127 9.62 3.01 37.75
N GLU A 128 10.54 3.19 38.70
CA GLU A 128 10.68 4.44 39.47
C GLU A 128 11.01 5.62 38.55
N LYS A 129 11.95 5.44 37.62
CA LYS A 129 12.33 6.48 36.66
C LYS A 129 11.16 6.87 35.75
N GLN A 130 10.40 5.89 35.26
CA GLN A 130 9.22 6.13 34.44
C GLN A 130 8.09 6.82 35.22
N ALA A 131 7.87 6.43 36.48
CA ALA A 131 6.88 7.07 37.33
C ALA A 131 7.25 8.54 37.60
N LYS A 132 8.52 8.80 37.91
CA LYS A 132 9.07 10.15 38.13
C LYS A 132 8.95 11.02 36.88
N GLU A 133 9.23 10.47 35.71
CA GLU A 133 9.10 11.19 34.44
C GLU A 133 7.63 11.49 34.10
N ARG A 134 6.73 10.51 34.29
CA ARG A 134 5.29 10.71 34.07
C ARG A 134 4.70 11.74 35.04
N ALA A 135 5.07 11.68 36.32
CA ALA A 135 4.64 12.66 37.31
C ALA A 135 5.13 14.07 36.97
N ARG A 136 6.40 14.21 36.52
CA ARG A 136 6.94 15.49 36.05
C ARG A 136 6.24 16.00 34.80
N ALA A 137 5.94 15.12 33.85
CA ALA A 137 5.21 15.47 32.63
C ALA A 137 3.77 15.91 32.94
N GLN A 138 3.08 15.21 33.84
CA GLN A 138 1.74 15.55 34.31
C GLN A 138 1.73 16.88 35.06
N PHE A 139 2.69 17.11 35.96
CA PHE A 139 2.82 18.38 36.67
C PHE A 139 3.09 19.54 35.72
N LYS A 140 3.98 19.35 34.74
CA LYS A 140 4.28 20.37 33.71
C LYS A 140 3.06 20.61 32.81
N ALA A 141 2.31 19.58 32.44
CA ALA A 141 1.09 19.71 31.67
C ALA A 141 0.00 20.48 32.45
N ALA A 142 -0.18 20.18 33.73
CA ALA A 142 -1.13 20.87 34.60
C ALA A 142 -0.75 22.35 34.80
N MET A 143 0.53 22.66 34.99
CA MET A 143 1.02 24.04 35.07
C MET A 143 0.80 24.83 33.78
N LEU A 144 1.03 24.22 32.62
CA LEU A 144 0.77 24.86 31.33
C LEU A 144 -0.73 25.05 31.08
N ALA A 145 -1.57 24.09 31.47
CA ALA A 145 -3.02 24.23 31.40
C ALA A 145 -3.51 25.38 32.30
N ARG A 146 -3.04 25.46 33.54
CA ARG A 146 -3.37 26.56 34.46
C ARG A 146 -2.92 27.92 33.93
N LYS A 147 -1.69 28.00 33.38
CA LYS A 147 -1.18 29.23 32.75
C LYS A 147 -1.99 29.64 31.53
N SER A 148 -2.49 28.68 30.75
CA SER A 148 -3.38 28.99 29.61
C SER A 148 -4.75 29.52 30.06
N ILE A 149 -5.29 29.02 31.18
CA ILE A 149 -6.54 29.51 31.78
C ILE A 149 -6.36 30.92 32.38
N GLU A 150 -5.24 31.19 33.07
CA GLU A 150 -4.91 32.52 33.58
C GLU A 150 -4.64 33.54 32.46
N ALA A 151 -4.02 33.14 31.35
CA ALA A 151 -3.83 33.99 30.18
C ALA A 151 -5.17 34.36 29.50
N SER A 152 -6.13 33.44 29.42
CA SER A 152 -7.49 33.74 28.95
C SER A 152 -8.28 34.64 29.92
N LYS A 153 -7.97 34.60 31.22
CA LYS A 153 -8.59 35.48 32.24
C LYS A 153 -7.95 36.88 32.27
N ALA A 154 -6.67 37.00 31.90
CA ALA A 154 -5.99 38.30 31.78
C ALA A 154 -6.40 39.08 30.52
N GLN A 155 -6.95 38.43 29.48
CA GLN A 155 -7.53 39.09 28.31
C GLN A 155 -8.96 39.61 28.52
N SER A 156 -9.61 39.32 29.65
CA SER A 156 -10.97 39.81 29.97
C SER A 156 -11.01 41.01 30.92
N ASN A 157 -9.86 41.58 31.33
CA ASN A 157 -9.82 42.79 32.16
C ASN A 157 -9.72 44.06 31.32
N ASN A 158 -10.66 44.23 30.40
CA ASN A 158 -11.00 45.50 29.76
C ASN A 158 -12.52 45.55 29.51
N ASP A 159 -13.29 45.42 30.58
CA ASP A 159 -14.54 46.18 30.81
C ASP A 159 -15.09 45.83 32.19
N SER A 160 -15.41 46.86 32.97
CA SER A 160 -16.09 46.80 34.26
C SER A 160 -17.58 46.50 34.08
N ASP A 161 -18.18 45.60 34.86
CA ASP A 161 -19.00 45.95 36.05
C ASP A 161 -19.56 44.69 36.78
N SER A 162 -19.92 44.92 38.05
CA SER A 162 -20.35 44.07 39.17
C SER A 162 -21.46 43.02 38.94
N ASP A 163 -21.38 41.85 39.59
CA ASP A 163 -22.42 41.35 40.54
C ASP A 163 -21.93 40.18 41.43
N ASP A 164 -22.49 40.15 42.64
CA ASP A 164 -22.11 39.42 43.85
C ASP A 164 -22.83 38.05 44.02
N SER A 165 -22.14 37.06 44.59
CA SER A 165 -22.76 36.00 45.42
C SER A 165 -21.72 35.03 45.99
N GLU A 166 -21.69 34.99 47.31
CA GLU A 166 -20.91 34.09 48.16
C GLU A 166 -21.20 32.59 47.95
N GLY A 167 -20.24 31.76 48.35
CA GLY A 167 -20.56 30.43 48.88
C GLY A 167 -19.51 29.34 48.66
N GLY A 168 -18.89 28.90 49.76
CA GLY A 168 -18.55 27.48 49.94
C GLY A 168 -17.09 27.09 49.73
N VAL A 169 -16.32 27.15 50.81
CA VAL A 169 -15.12 26.31 50.99
C VAL A 169 -15.60 24.91 51.34
N GLU A 170 -15.45 23.94 50.42
CA GLU A 170 -15.60 22.53 50.77
C GLU A 170 -14.43 21.69 50.24
N VAL A 171 -13.69 21.15 51.21
CA VAL A 171 -12.70 20.09 51.07
C VAL A 171 -13.42 18.82 50.62
N ALA A 172 -12.99 18.24 49.50
CA ALA A 172 -13.37 16.87 49.13
C ALA A 172 -12.11 16.06 48.80
N THR A 173 -11.71 15.30 49.81
CA THR A 173 -10.85 14.12 49.75
C THR A 173 -11.36 13.09 48.74
N THR A 174 -10.41 12.30 48.22
CA THR A 174 -10.58 10.94 47.65
C THR A 174 -11.53 10.76 46.47
N ALA A 175 -10.94 10.61 45.29
CA ALA A 175 -11.44 9.67 44.28
C ALA A 175 -10.23 9.04 43.56
N GLU A 176 -9.96 7.77 43.84
CA GLU A 176 -9.23 6.92 42.91
C GLU A 176 -9.96 6.94 41.55
N PRO A 177 -9.25 7.05 40.42
CA PRO A 177 -9.78 6.59 39.16
C PRO A 177 -9.12 5.28 38.77
N GLN A 178 -10.00 4.34 38.50
CA GLN A 178 -9.78 3.00 37.99
C GLN A 178 -8.90 3.00 36.74
N ILE A 179 -8.17 1.90 36.60
CA ILE A 179 -7.59 1.44 35.34
C ILE A 179 -8.75 1.24 34.36
N ASP A 180 -8.84 2.09 33.34
CA ASP A 180 -9.39 1.64 32.06
C ASP A 180 -8.66 2.30 30.88
N THR A 181 -8.66 1.52 29.83
CA THR A 181 -7.83 1.52 28.66
C THR A 181 -8.27 2.55 27.61
N ASN A 182 -7.27 3.12 26.93
CA ASN A 182 -7.28 3.88 25.68
C ASN A 182 -7.37 5.43 25.71
N PRO A 183 -6.60 6.10 24.81
CA PRO A 183 -6.33 7.55 24.88
C PRO A 183 -7.32 8.42 24.08
N PRO A 184 -7.52 9.71 24.44
CA PRO A 184 -8.24 10.66 23.61
C PRO A 184 -7.31 11.30 22.58
N LYS A 185 -7.75 11.30 21.32
CA LYS A 185 -7.21 12.14 20.23
C LYS A 185 -7.78 13.54 20.36
N THR A 186 -6.90 14.53 20.22
CA THR A 186 -7.23 15.95 20.02
C THR A 186 -7.78 16.21 18.62
N GLU A 187 -8.73 17.13 18.55
CA GLU A 187 -9.37 17.65 17.34
C GLU A 187 -8.47 18.62 16.56
N LYS A 188 -8.62 18.60 15.23
CA LYS A 188 -8.61 19.81 14.39
C LYS A 188 -9.54 19.66 13.18
N ASP A 189 -10.47 20.59 13.12
CA ASP A 189 -11.11 21.25 11.97
C ASP A 189 -11.79 20.48 10.82
N SER A 190 -13.12 20.58 10.85
CA SER A 190 -14.05 21.00 9.79
C SER A 190 -13.69 20.83 8.29
N LYS A 191 -14.29 19.81 7.66
CA LYS A 191 -14.89 19.92 6.30
C LYS A 191 -16.11 18.99 6.16
N LYS A 192 -17.15 19.56 5.55
CA LYS A 192 -18.56 19.11 5.50
C LYS A 192 -18.78 17.89 4.56
N LYS A 193 -19.73 17.03 4.98
CA LYS A 193 -20.62 16.11 4.21
C LYS A 193 -19.99 14.92 3.43
N PHE A 194 -20.24 13.70 3.90
CA PHE A 194 -21.22 12.73 3.34
C PHE A 194 -21.25 11.48 4.22
N LYS A 195 -22.41 11.12 4.77
CA LYS A 195 -22.60 10.00 5.72
C LYS A 195 -23.52 8.97 5.07
N GLY A 196 -22.93 7.87 4.63
CA GLY A 196 -23.60 6.65 4.17
C GLY A 196 -22.55 5.67 3.63
N GLU A 197 -22.66 4.38 3.95
CA GLU A 197 -22.05 3.21 3.27
C GLU A 197 -20.84 2.45 3.86
N LYS A 198 -20.08 2.91 4.86
CA LYS A 198 -18.86 2.14 5.27
C LYS A 198 -19.07 0.94 6.21
N LYS A 199 -20.29 0.67 6.72
CA LYS A 199 -20.56 -0.56 7.50
C LYS A 199 -20.85 -1.80 6.64
N SER A 200 -21.07 -1.65 5.33
CA SER A 200 -21.44 -2.76 4.45
C SER A 200 -20.23 -3.51 3.85
N GLU A 201 -19.09 -2.85 3.65
CA GLU A 201 -17.95 -3.43 2.94
C GLU A 201 -17.18 -4.48 3.76
N HIS A 202 -16.99 -4.23 5.06
CA HIS A 202 -16.22 -5.14 5.90
C HIS A 202 -16.96 -6.47 6.18
N SER A 203 -18.30 -6.45 6.15
CA SER A 203 -19.14 -7.65 6.24
C SER A 203 -19.24 -8.38 4.91
N LYS A 204 -19.28 -7.66 3.78
CA LYS A 204 -19.21 -8.20 2.42
C LYS A 204 -17.88 -8.93 2.16
N ALA A 205 -16.74 -8.33 2.50
CA ALA A 205 -15.42 -8.95 2.32
C ALA A 205 -15.24 -10.24 3.15
N LYS A 206 -15.83 -10.30 4.36
CA LYS A 206 -15.81 -11.50 5.20
C LYS A 206 -16.75 -12.59 4.68
N LYS A 207 -17.86 -12.21 4.02
CA LYS A 207 -18.80 -13.12 3.38
C LYS A 207 -18.23 -13.70 2.07
N GLU A 208 -17.60 -12.87 1.23
CA GLU A 208 -16.90 -13.30 0.01
C GLU A 208 -15.75 -14.27 0.30
N ARG A 209 -14.92 -14.00 1.32
CA ARG A 209 -13.86 -14.94 1.73
C ARG A 209 -14.40 -16.29 2.19
N LYS A 210 -15.58 -16.33 2.83
CA LYS A 210 -16.24 -17.58 3.22
C LYS A 210 -16.82 -18.34 2.02
N ILE A 211 -17.42 -17.62 1.06
CA ILE A 211 -17.95 -18.19 -0.18
C ILE A 211 -16.80 -18.78 -1.01
N ASN A 212 -15.71 -18.03 -1.21
CA ASN A 212 -14.53 -18.50 -1.95
C ASN A 212 -13.86 -19.72 -1.30
N LYS A 213 -13.93 -19.86 0.03
CA LYS A 213 -13.40 -21.04 0.74
C LYS A 213 -14.33 -22.27 0.65
N ALA A 214 -15.63 -22.05 0.48
CA ALA A 214 -16.61 -23.12 0.30
C ALA A 214 -16.55 -23.68 -1.13
N THR A 215 -16.50 -22.81 -2.15
CA THR A 215 -16.37 -23.21 -3.56
C THR A 215 -15.08 -23.99 -3.81
N LEU A 216 -13.95 -23.55 -3.25
CA LEU A 216 -12.67 -24.27 -3.34
C LEU A 216 -12.69 -25.64 -2.63
N LYS A 217 -13.56 -25.83 -1.64
CA LYS A 217 -13.75 -27.13 -0.97
C LYS A 217 -14.61 -28.06 -1.80
N GLU A 218 -15.66 -27.57 -2.45
CA GLU A 218 -16.51 -28.35 -3.36
C GLU A 218 -15.74 -28.78 -4.61
N GLU A 219 -15.00 -27.87 -5.23
CA GLU A 219 -14.18 -28.18 -6.41
C GLU A 219 -13.11 -29.24 -6.09
N LYS A 220 -12.51 -29.19 -4.88
CA LYS A 220 -11.59 -30.24 -4.42
C LYS A 220 -12.27 -31.58 -4.17
N LYS A 221 -13.52 -31.60 -3.71
CA LYS A 221 -14.29 -32.85 -3.56
C LYS A 221 -14.64 -33.45 -4.92
N GLU A 222 -15.08 -32.62 -5.86
CA GLU A 222 -15.43 -33.06 -7.22
C GLU A 222 -14.22 -33.65 -7.96
N ARG A 223 -13.04 -33.01 -7.83
CA ARG A 223 -11.79 -33.54 -8.39
C ARG A 223 -11.38 -34.89 -7.76
N ARG A 224 -11.67 -35.11 -6.48
CA ARG A 224 -11.41 -36.39 -5.81
C ARG A 224 -12.36 -37.48 -6.31
N LEU A 225 -13.65 -37.16 -6.47
CA LEU A 225 -14.64 -38.09 -7.02
C LEU A 225 -14.31 -38.48 -8.46
N LYS A 226 -13.99 -37.52 -9.34
CA LYS A 226 -13.53 -37.79 -10.71
C LYS A 226 -12.28 -38.68 -10.75
N LYS A 227 -11.36 -38.48 -9.80
CA LYS A 227 -10.14 -39.30 -9.71
C LYS A 227 -10.41 -40.73 -9.20
N GLU A 228 -11.38 -40.89 -8.30
CA GLU A 228 -11.82 -42.21 -7.84
C GLU A 228 -12.61 -42.95 -8.92
N GLU A 229 -13.46 -42.26 -9.66
CA GLU A 229 -14.22 -42.80 -10.78
C GLU A 229 -13.29 -43.25 -11.92
N ALA A 230 -12.29 -42.42 -12.28
CA ALA A 230 -11.26 -42.82 -13.24
C ALA A 230 -10.43 -44.03 -12.77
N ARG A 231 -10.17 -44.15 -11.46
CA ARG A 231 -9.49 -45.33 -10.88
C ARG A 231 -10.35 -46.58 -10.90
N LYS A 232 -11.67 -46.45 -10.71
CA LYS A 232 -12.62 -47.56 -10.80
C LYS A 232 -12.79 -48.02 -12.24
N ALA A 233 -12.93 -47.09 -13.20
CA ALA A 233 -13.00 -47.40 -14.63
C ALA A 233 -11.75 -48.16 -15.11
N ARG A 234 -10.56 -47.76 -14.65
CA ARG A 234 -9.29 -48.43 -15.00
C ARG A 234 -9.09 -49.80 -14.34
N LYS A 235 -9.89 -50.15 -13.33
CA LYS A 235 -9.88 -51.48 -12.69
C LYS A 235 -10.97 -52.42 -13.25
N ALA A 236 -11.88 -51.89 -14.07
CA ALA A 236 -12.99 -52.64 -14.68
C ALA A 236 -12.71 -53.03 -16.15
N GLN A 237 -11.57 -52.57 -16.71
CA GLN A 237 -10.93 -53.13 -17.91
C GLN A 237 -9.85 -54.12 -17.49
#